data_AF-A0A4W2IN12-F1
#
_entry.id   AF-A0A4W2IN12-F1
#
_cell.length_a   1.000
_cell.length_b   1.000
_cell.length_c   1.000
_cell.angle_alpha   90.00
_cell.angle_beta   90.00
_cell.angle_gamma   90.00
#
_symmetry.space_group_name_H-M   'P 1'
#
loop_
_entity.id
_entity.type
_entity.pdbx_description
1 polymer ?
#
loop_
_entity_poly.entity_id
_entity_poly.type
_entity_poly.pdbx_seq_one_letter_code
_entity_poly.pdbx_strand_id
1 'polypeptide(L)'
;MEPRAVADALETGEEDVVMEALRAYNRENSQSFTFDDAQQEDRKRLAKLLVSVLEQGLPPSRRVIWLQSIRILSRDRSCLDSFTSRRSLQALACYAGISASQGSVPEPLNMDVVLESLKCLCNLVLSSPVAQALAAEAGLVVRLAERVGLCRQSSFPHDVQFFDLRLLFLLTALRTDVRQQLFQELQGVRLLTRALELTLGMTEGERHPELLPPQETERAMEILKVLFNITFDSIKREVDEEDAALYRHLGTLLRHCVMLAAAGDRTEELHGHAVNLLGNLPVKCLDVLLTLEPHEGSLEFLGVNMDVIRVLLSFMEKRLHQTHRLKESVAPVLSVLTECARMHRPARKFLKAQRQLPPQVLPPLRDVRTRPEVGELLRNKLVRLMTHLDTDVKRVAAEFLFVLCSESVPRFIKYTGYGNAAGLLAARGLMAGGRPEGQYSEDEDTDTDEYKEAKASINPVTGRVEEKPPNPMEGMTEEQKEHEAMKLVNMFDKLSRHRVIQPMGMSPRGQLTSLQDAMCETMEGQLSSDPDSDPD
;
A
#
# COMPACT_ATOMS: atom_id res chain seq x y z
N MET A 1 -24.51 -35.81 14.22
CA MET A 1 -24.37 -36.42 15.53
C MET A 1 -23.98 -35.31 16.48
N GLU A 2 -24.64 -35.23 17.63
CA GLU A 2 -24.35 -34.18 18.62
C GLU A 2 -22.99 -34.40 19.29
N PRO A 3 -22.26 -33.34 19.70
CA PRO A 3 -20.96 -33.46 20.37
C PRO A 3 -20.97 -34.38 21.59
N ARG A 4 -22.05 -34.36 22.37
CA ARG A 4 -22.23 -35.19 23.56
C ARG A 4 -22.20 -36.68 23.24
N ALA A 5 -22.98 -37.12 22.24
CA ALA A 5 -23.04 -38.51 21.83
C ALA A 5 -21.68 -39.02 21.30
N VAL A 6 -20.91 -38.15 20.64
CA VAL A 6 -19.56 -38.46 20.19
C VAL A 6 -18.60 -38.59 21.38
N ALA A 7 -18.66 -37.67 22.35
CA ALA A 7 -17.84 -37.75 23.56
C ALA A 7 -18.13 -39.03 24.36
N ASP A 8 -19.40 -39.40 24.49
CA ASP A 8 -19.81 -40.62 25.18
C ASP A 8 -19.29 -41.88 24.45
N ALA A 9 -19.34 -41.90 23.12
CA ALA A 9 -18.73 -42.99 22.32
C ALA A 9 -17.21 -43.09 22.50
N LEU A 10 -16.51 -41.96 22.65
CA LEU A 10 -15.06 -41.96 22.91
C LEU A 10 -14.69 -42.55 24.28
N GLU A 11 -15.58 -42.42 25.27
CA GLU A 11 -15.36 -42.96 26.61
C GLU A 11 -15.69 -44.45 26.71
N THR A 12 -16.61 -44.98 25.89
CA THR A 12 -16.88 -46.43 25.83
C THR A 12 -15.71 -47.21 25.22
N GLY A 13 -14.87 -46.55 24.41
CA GLY A 13 -13.63 -47.10 23.87
C GLY A 13 -13.81 -48.18 22.79
N GLU A 14 -15.05 -48.44 22.34
CA GLU A 14 -15.31 -49.42 21.28
C GLU A 14 -14.95 -48.83 19.92
N GLU A 15 -13.87 -49.35 19.33
CA GLU A 15 -13.16 -48.69 18.22
C GLU A 15 -14.06 -48.38 17.02
N ASP A 16 -14.94 -49.29 16.62
CA ASP A 16 -15.79 -49.12 15.44
C ASP A 16 -16.93 -48.13 15.69
N VAL A 17 -17.46 -48.10 16.91
CA VAL A 17 -18.49 -47.14 17.34
C VAL A 17 -17.92 -45.72 17.37
N VAL A 18 -16.71 -45.56 17.92
CA VAL A 18 -15.98 -44.27 17.93
C VAL A 18 -15.80 -43.74 16.51
N MET A 19 -15.35 -44.59 15.59
CA MET A 19 -15.08 -44.14 14.22
C MET A 19 -16.34 -43.79 13.44
N GLU A 20 -17.43 -44.53 13.63
CA GLU A 20 -18.69 -44.17 12.99
C GLU A 20 -19.26 -42.86 13.57
N ALA A 21 -19.14 -42.67 14.89
CA ALA A 21 -19.56 -41.44 15.54
C ALA A 21 -18.77 -40.22 15.04
N LEU A 22 -17.45 -40.31 14.95
CA LEU A 22 -16.60 -39.25 14.40
C LEU A 22 -16.90 -38.99 12.92
N ARG A 23 -17.14 -40.04 12.12
CA ARG A 23 -17.49 -39.91 10.70
C ARG A 23 -18.83 -39.21 10.50
N ALA A 24 -19.85 -39.58 11.28
CA ALA A 24 -21.15 -38.92 11.27
C ALA A 24 -21.03 -37.44 11.69
N TYR A 25 -20.30 -37.16 12.77
CA TYR A 25 -20.02 -35.80 13.23
C TYR A 25 -19.34 -34.96 12.15
N ASN A 26 -18.32 -35.52 11.50
CA ASN A 26 -17.54 -34.83 10.47
C ASN A 26 -18.37 -34.51 9.23
N ARG A 27 -19.26 -35.40 8.80
CA ARG A 27 -20.16 -35.17 7.66
C ARG A 27 -21.08 -33.99 7.92
N GLU A 28 -21.73 -33.98 9.08
CA GLU A 28 -22.70 -32.93 9.44
C GLU A 28 -22.04 -31.58 9.71
N ASN A 29 -20.84 -31.55 10.29
CA ASN A 29 -20.19 -30.30 10.71
C ASN A 29 -19.05 -29.84 9.79
N SER A 30 -18.87 -30.48 8.62
CA SER A 30 -17.76 -30.17 7.69
C SER A 30 -17.70 -28.70 7.27
N GLN A 31 -18.86 -28.07 7.09
CA GLN A 31 -19.02 -26.66 6.69
C GLN A 31 -19.48 -25.75 7.85
N SER A 32 -19.47 -26.24 9.09
CA SER A 32 -19.84 -25.44 10.25
C SER A 32 -18.72 -24.46 10.63
N PHE A 33 -19.06 -23.18 10.65
CA PHE A 33 -18.21 -22.08 11.16
C PHE A 33 -18.86 -21.34 12.35
N THR A 34 -20.15 -21.58 12.59
CA THR A 34 -20.91 -21.13 13.76
C THR A 34 -21.30 -22.35 14.58
N PHE A 35 -21.21 -22.22 15.89
CA PHE A 35 -21.48 -23.31 16.82
C PHE A 35 -22.47 -22.86 17.89
N ASP A 36 -23.36 -23.77 18.31
CA ASP A 36 -24.38 -23.48 19.31
C ASP A 36 -23.75 -23.33 20.71
N ASP A 37 -24.04 -22.23 21.41
CA ASP A 37 -23.55 -21.97 22.76
C ASP A 37 -24.08 -23.01 23.77
N ALA A 38 -25.27 -23.59 23.53
CA ALA A 38 -25.84 -24.60 24.41
C ALA A 38 -24.97 -25.88 24.48
N GLN A 39 -24.28 -26.20 23.39
CA GLN A 39 -23.42 -27.39 23.28
C GLN A 39 -21.94 -27.09 23.57
N GLN A 40 -21.61 -25.91 24.09
CA GLN A 40 -20.22 -25.48 24.31
C GLN A 40 -19.45 -26.43 25.24
N GLU A 41 -20.03 -26.81 26.37
CA GLU A 41 -19.34 -27.68 27.33
C GLU A 41 -19.17 -29.11 26.80
N ASP A 42 -20.13 -29.61 26.02
CA ASP A 42 -20.01 -30.90 25.35
C ASP A 42 -18.86 -30.90 24.32
N ARG A 43 -18.71 -29.81 23.55
CA ARG A 43 -17.60 -29.65 22.60
C ARG A 43 -16.25 -29.52 23.31
N LYS A 44 -16.18 -28.81 24.44
CA LYS A 44 -14.95 -28.75 25.26
C LYS A 44 -14.58 -30.11 25.83
N ARG A 45 -15.56 -30.89 26.31
CA ARG A 45 -15.32 -32.27 26.77
C ARG A 45 -14.79 -33.12 25.62
N LEU A 46 -15.45 -33.09 24.46
CA LEU A 46 -14.99 -33.79 23.26
C LEU A 46 -13.56 -33.38 22.87
N ALA A 47 -13.25 -32.08 22.83
CA ALA A 47 -11.92 -31.57 22.50
C ALA A 47 -10.82 -32.10 23.44
N LYS A 48 -11.08 -32.18 24.75
CA LYS A 48 -10.15 -32.74 25.74
C LYS A 48 -9.91 -34.25 25.54
N LEU A 49 -10.96 -35.00 25.20
CA LEU A 49 -10.80 -36.42 24.85
C LEU A 49 -9.97 -36.54 23.58
N LEU A 50 -10.23 -35.70 22.57
CA LEU A 50 -9.51 -35.76 21.31
C LEU A 50 -8.03 -35.43 21.46
N VAL A 51 -7.69 -34.39 22.24
CA VAL A 51 -6.29 -34.00 22.46
C VAL A 51 -5.52 -35.07 23.22
N SER A 52 -6.16 -35.76 24.16
CA SER A 52 -5.52 -36.84 24.93
C SER A 52 -5.04 -37.97 24.01
N VAL A 53 -5.86 -38.36 23.03
CA VAL A 53 -5.50 -39.39 22.04
C VAL A 53 -4.48 -38.86 21.03
N LEU A 54 -4.60 -37.59 20.62
CA LEU A 54 -3.64 -36.94 19.72
C LEU A 54 -2.21 -36.93 20.30
N GLU A 55 -2.06 -36.60 21.59
CA GLU A 55 -0.77 -36.53 22.27
C GLU A 55 -0.12 -37.89 22.54
N GLN A 56 -0.93 -38.96 22.57
CA GLN A 56 -0.45 -40.34 22.68
C GLN A 56 -0.01 -40.92 21.33
N GLY A 57 -0.65 -40.49 20.25
CA GLY A 57 -0.35 -40.94 18.89
C GLY A 57 -1.58 -41.57 18.22
N LEU A 58 -1.92 -41.09 17.03
CA LEU A 58 -3.09 -41.54 16.28
C LEU A 58 -2.75 -42.80 15.46
N PRO A 59 -3.63 -43.82 15.47
CA PRO A 59 -3.43 -45.04 14.68
C PRO A 59 -3.43 -44.71 13.18
N PRO A 60 -2.49 -45.26 12.37
CA PRO A 60 -2.30 -44.88 10.96
C PRO A 60 -3.57 -44.98 10.10
N SER A 61 -4.39 -46.01 10.29
CA SER A 61 -5.58 -46.30 9.49
C SER A 61 -6.71 -45.27 9.63
N ARG A 62 -6.69 -44.47 10.70
CA ARG A 62 -7.83 -43.62 11.11
C ARG A 62 -7.45 -42.15 11.34
N ARG A 63 -6.17 -41.78 11.08
CA ARG A 63 -5.62 -40.42 11.32
C ARG A 63 -6.45 -39.32 10.67
N VAL A 64 -6.88 -39.50 9.42
CA VAL A 64 -7.61 -38.46 8.66
C VAL A 64 -8.93 -38.07 9.34
N ILE A 65 -9.72 -39.06 9.77
CA ILE A 65 -11.04 -38.83 10.39
C ILE A 65 -10.88 -38.10 11.73
N TRP A 66 -9.87 -38.49 12.51
CA TRP A 66 -9.50 -37.83 13.77
C TRP A 66 -9.08 -36.37 13.56
N LEU A 67 -8.18 -36.13 12.60
CA LEU A 67 -7.71 -34.78 12.28
C LEU A 67 -8.84 -33.90 11.73
N GLN A 68 -9.77 -34.46 10.97
CA GLN A 68 -10.94 -33.73 10.49
C GLN A 68 -11.85 -33.28 11.65
N SER A 69 -12.05 -34.12 12.68
CA SER A 69 -12.81 -33.73 13.88
C SER A 69 -12.10 -32.64 14.66
N ILE A 70 -10.77 -32.75 14.83
CA ILE A 70 -9.93 -31.71 15.46
C ILE A 70 -10.01 -30.40 14.65
N ARG A 71 -9.94 -30.47 13.32
CA ARG A 71 -10.05 -29.30 12.45
C ARG A 71 -11.40 -28.60 12.63
N ILE A 72 -12.50 -29.33 12.67
CA ILE A 72 -13.83 -28.75 12.87
C ILE A 72 -13.87 -28.02 14.22
N LEU A 73 -13.43 -28.67 15.31
CA LEU A 73 -13.43 -28.06 16.64
C LEU A 73 -12.44 -26.89 16.79
N SER A 74 -11.35 -26.89 16.02
CA SER A 74 -10.40 -25.76 15.98
C SER A 74 -10.97 -24.49 15.34
N ARG A 75 -12.19 -24.53 14.79
CA ARG A 75 -12.93 -23.32 14.36
C ARG A 75 -13.67 -22.65 15.52
N ASP A 76 -13.96 -23.39 16.59
CA ASP A 76 -14.68 -22.89 17.76
C ASP A 76 -13.69 -22.34 18.81
N ARG A 77 -13.73 -21.01 19.02
CA ARG A 77 -12.88 -20.30 20.00
C ARG A 77 -12.95 -20.90 21.41
N SER A 78 -14.09 -21.48 21.81
CA SER A 78 -14.26 -22.08 23.12
C SER A 78 -13.45 -23.37 23.34
N CYS A 79 -13.05 -24.03 22.25
CA CYS A 79 -12.34 -25.32 22.27
C CYS A 79 -10.82 -25.17 22.03
N LEU A 80 -10.37 -24.03 21.48
CA LEU A 80 -8.99 -23.83 21.05
C LEU A 80 -7.97 -24.09 22.15
N ASP A 81 -8.22 -23.60 23.36
CA ASP A 81 -7.28 -23.71 24.47
C ASP A 81 -6.89 -25.17 24.76
N SER A 82 -7.84 -26.10 24.55
CA SER A 82 -7.60 -27.54 24.74
C SER A 82 -6.56 -28.10 23.77
N PHE A 83 -6.46 -27.54 22.56
CA PHE A 83 -5.53 -28.01 21.52
C PHE A 83 -4.19 -27.26 21.51
N THR A 84 -4.05 -26.19 22.30
CA THR A 84 -2.89 -25.28 22.28
C THR A 84 -1.76 -25.71 23.23
N SER A 85 -1.64 -27.01 23.53
CA SER A 85 -0.52 -27.57 24.29
C SER A 85 0.71 -27.76 23.40
N ARG A 86 1.92 -27.75 24.00
CA ARG A 86 3.17 -28.03 23.28
C ARG A 86 3.15 -29.41 22.62
N ARG A 87 2.61 -30.43 23.29
CA ARG A 87 2.55 -31.81 22.77
C ARG A 87 1.55 -31.94 21.62
N SER A 88 0.39 -31.31 21.72
CA SER A 88 -0.63 -31.27 20.67
C SER A 88 -0.09 -30.62 19.40
N LEU A 89 0.51 -29.42 19.51
CA LEU A 89 1.12 -28.74 18.36
C LEU A 89 2.25 -29.55 17.75
N GLN A 90 3.09 -30.18 18.57
CA GLN A 90 4.18 -31.04 18.11
C GLN A 90 3.65 -32.28 17.36
N ALA A 91 2.57 -32.91 17.85
CA ALA A 91 1.94 -34.04 17.18
C ALA A 91 1.37 -33.63 15.81
N LEU A 92 0.64 -32.49 15.75
CA LEU A 92 0.14 -31.94 14.48
C LEU A 92 1.28 -31.57 13.52
N ALA A 93 2.36 -30.97 14.01
CA ALA A 93 3.54 -30.67 13.20
C ALA A 93 4.23 -31.93 12.67
N CYS A 94 4.24 -33.01 13.46
CA CYS A 94 4.76 -34.30 13.04
C CYS A 94 3.91 -34.91 11.93
N TYR A 95 2.58 -34.92 12.07
CA TYR A 95 1.66 -35.41 11.04
C TYR A 95 1.66 -34.54 9.77
N ALA A 96 1.87 -33.23 9.93
CA ALA A 96 2.09 -32.33 8.81
C ALA A 96 3.49 -32.47 8.17
N GLY A 97 4.41 -33.22 8.78
CA GLY A 97 5.79 -33.42 8.30
C GLY A 97 6.69 -32.18 8.40
N ILE A 98 6.35 -31.22 9.26
CA ILE A 98 7.07 -29.95 9.44
C ILE A 98 7.68 -29.80 10.84
N SER A 99 7.69 -30.87 11.63
CA SER A 99 8.40 -30.89 12.91
C SER A 99 9.92 -30.99 12.71
N ALA A 100 10.68 -30.27 13.52
CA ALA A 100 12.15 -30.34 13.54
C ALA A 100 12.67 -31.70 14.07
N SER A 101 11.89 -32.41 14.87
CA SER A 101 12.33 -33.59 15.64
C SER A 101 12.40 -34.90 14.85
N GLN A 102 12.56 -34.88 13.52
CA GLN A 102 12.67 -36.13 12.73
C GLN A 102 14.08 -36.74 12.88
N GLY A 103 14.28 -37.46 13.98
CA GLY A 103 15.46 -38.30 14.25
C GLY A 103 15.33 -39.76 13.80
N SER A 104 14.29 -40.12 13.03
CA SER A 104 14.10 -41.49 12.54
C SER A 104 13.51 -41.49 11.12
N VAL A 105 13.85 -42.54 10.36
CA VAL A 105 13.44 -42.80 8.96
C VAL A 105 12.02 -42.28 8.69
N PRO A 106 11.79 -41.43 7.67
CA PRO A 106 10.48 -40.84 7.41
C PRO A 106 9.45 -41.95 7.15
N GLU A 107 8.44 -42.08 8.04
CA GLU A 107 7.21 -42.78 7.67
C GLU A 107 6.65 -42.08 6.42
N PRO A 108 6.25 -42.81 5.36
CA PRO A 108 5.73 -42.19 4.15
C PRO A 108 4.55 -41.29 4.51
N LEU A 109 4.65 -40.02 4.14
CA LEU A 109 3.63 -39.03 4.45
C LEU A 109 2.38 -39.30 3.63
N ASN A 110 1.27 -39.58 4.30
CA ASN A 110 -0.05 -39.60 3.66
C ASN A 110 -0.51 -38.15 3.45
N MET A 111 -0.76 -37.76 2.19
CA MET A 111 -1.11 -36.38 1.84
C MET A 111 -2.42 -35.90 2.47
N ASP A 112 -3.40 -36.77 2.69
CA ASP A 112 -4.64 -36.41 3.36
C ASP A 112 -4.40 -36.07 4.84
N VAL A 113 -3.51 -36.82 5.49
CA VAL A 113 -3.08 -36.57 6.89
C VAL A 113 -2.31 -35.26 6.98
N VAL A 114 -1.38 -35.02 6.05
CA VAL A 114 -0.61 -33.77 5.98
C VAL A 114 -1.56 -32.59 5.81
N LEU A 115 -2.48 -32.66 4.85
CA LEU A 115 -3.42 -31.60 4.52
C LEU A 115 -4.33 -31.26 5.71
N GLU A 116 -4.94 -32.26 6.35
CA GLU A 116 -5.81 -32.02 7.51
C GLU A 116 -5.00 -31.47 8.70
N SER A 117 -3.76 -31.92 8.90
CA SER A 117 -2.88 -31.38 9.94
C SER A 117 -2.50 -29.92 9.71
N LEU A 118 -2.17 -29.54 8.47
CA LEU A 118 -1.87 -28.14 8.11
C LEU A 118 -3.09 -27.24 8.32
N LYS A 119 -4.30 -27.71 7.96
CA LYS A 119 -5.54 -26.96 8.22
C LYS A 119 -5.78 -26.76 9.73
N CYS A 120 -5.56 -27.79 10.56
CA CYS A 120 -5.61 -27.66 12.01
C CYS A 120 -4.64 -26.59 12.52
N LEU A 121 -3.36 -26.67 12.09
CA LEU A 121 -2.34 -25.70 12.49
C LEU A 121 -2.69 -24.28 12.06
N CYS A 122 -3.21 -24.08 10.84
CA CYS A 122 -3.68 -22.77 10.37
C CYS A 122 -4.77 -22.19 11.27
N ASN A 123 -5.77 -22.99 11.64
CA ASN A 123 -6.86 -22.54 12.52
C ASN A 123 -6.33 -22.15 13.91
N LEU A 124 -5.46 -22.98 14.50
CA LEU A 124 -4.89 -22.74 15.82
C LEU A 124 -3.99 -21.49 15.83
N VAL A 125 -3.08 -21.37 14.87
CA VAL A 125 -2.16 -20.21 14.77
C VAL A 125 -2.91 -18.92 14.49
N LEU A 126 -3.94 -18.94 13.63
CA LEU A 126 -4.75 -17.76 13.31
C LEU A 126 -5.42 -17.17 14.56
N SER A 127 -5.89 -18.03 15.47
CA SER A 127 -6.85 -17.64 16.51
C SER A 127 -6.32 -17.72 17.94
N SER A 128 -5.18 -18.39 18.19
CA SER A 128 -4.56 -18.52 19.51
C SER A 128 -3.13 -17.94 19.58
N PRO A 129 -2.89 -16.87 20.37
CA PRO A 129 -1.56 -16.35 20.64
C PRO A 129 -0.60 -17.38 21.27
N VAL A 130 -1.14 -18.31 22.07
CA VAL A 130 -0.35 -19.39 22.69
C VAL A 130 0.17 -20.35 21.61
N ALA A 131 -0.67 -20.73 20.65
CA ALA A 131 -0.23 -21.54 19.52
C ALA A 131 0.82 -20.83 18.66
N GLN A 132 0.68 -19.51 18.45
CA GLN A 132 1.67 -18.72 17.72
C GLN A 132 3.05 -18.76 18.39
N ALA A 133 3.11 -18.59 19.71
CA ALA A 133 4.36 -18.64 20.47
C ALA A 133 4.98 -20.05 20.47
N LEU A 134 4.17 -21.09 20.66
CA LEU A 134 4.64 -22.48 20.63
C LEU A 134 5.11 -22.91 19.24
N ALA A 135 4.44 -22.47 18.17
CA ALA A 135 4.85 -22.74 16.79
C ALA A 135 6.19 -22.06 16.45
N ALA A 136 6.43 -20.84 16.97
CA ALA A 136 7.70 -20.15 16.84
C ALA A 136 8.81 -20.90 17.61
N GLU A 137 8.57 -21.27 18.87
CA GLU A 137 9.52 -22.05 19.68
C GLU A 137 9.87 -23.40 19.03
N ALA A 138 8.89 -24.07 18.42
CA ALA A 138 9.08 -25.34 17.73
C ALA A 138 9.84 -25.21 16.39
N GLY A 139 10.12 -23.99 15.91
CA GLY A 139 10.87 -23.75 14.69
C GLY A 139 10.18 -24.25 13.41
N LEU A 140 8.84 -24.28 13.37
CA LEU A 140 8.08 -24.86 12.25
C LEU A 140 8.39 -24.19 10.90
N VAL A 141 8.79 -22.91 10.93
CA VAL A 141 9.14 -22.12 9.74
C VAL A 141 10.29 -22.73 8.94
N VAL A 142 11.25 -23.39 9.59
CA VAL A 142 12.43 -23.97 8.93
C VAL A 142 12.00 -25.08 7.96
N ARG A 143 11.22 -26.04 8.45
CA ARG A 143 10.77 -27.19 7.66
C ARG A 143 9.71 -26.80 6.62
N LEU A 144 8.88 -25.80 6.92
CA LEU A 144 7.97 -25.20 5.93
C LEU A 144 8.75 -24.55 4.79
N ALA A 145 9.77 -23.75 5.09
CA ALA A 145 10.61 -23.11 4.08
C ALA A 145 11.33 -24.16 3.22
N GLU A 146 11.96 -25.17 3.84
CA GLU A 146 12.58 -26.29 3.13
C GLU A 146 11.61 -26.95 2.13
N ARG A 147 10.39 -27.27 2.58
CA ARG A 147 9.38 -27.90 1.71
C ARG A 147 8.97 -27.01 0.54
N VAL A 148 8.76 -25.71 0.77
CA VAL A 148 8.47 -24.75 -0.30
C VAL A 148 9.65 -24.67 -1.28
N GLY A 149 10.89 -24.77 -0.80
CA GLY A 149 12.09 -24.81 -1.65
C GLY A 149 12.18 -26.08 -2.54
N LEU A 150 11.53 -27.18 -2.14
CA LEU A 150 11.52 -28.45 -2.88
C LEU A 150 10.45 -28.52 -3.98
N CYS A 151 9.64 -27.48 -4.20
CA CYS A 151 8.49 -27.51 -5.12
C CYS A 151 8.82 -27.91 -6.57
N ARG A 152 10.06 -27.79 -7.04
CA ARG A 152 10.45 -28.29 -8.38
C ARG A 152 10.69 -29.81 -8.41
N GLN A 153 11.10 -30.41 -7.29
CA GLN A 153 11.55 -31.80 -7.20
C GLN A 153 10.50 -32.74 -6.60
N SER A 154 9.56 -32.21 -5.83
CA SER A 154 8.53 -32.99 -5.15
C SER A 154 7.14 -32.65 -5.67
N SER A 155 6.42 -33.66 -6.16
CA SER A 155 5.06 -33.54 -6.69
C SER A 155 4.02 -33.44 -5.57
N PHE A 156 4.12 -32.42 -4.71
CA PHE A 156 3.11 -32.15 -3.69
C PHE A 156 1.79 -31.66 -4.33
N PRO A 157 0.62 -32.08 -3.83
CA PRO A 157 -0.67 -31.61 -4.35
C PRO A 157 -0.87 -30.12 -4.06
N HIS A 158 -1.69 -29.45 -4.88
CA HIS A 158 -1.98 -28.02 -4.77
C HIS A 158 -2.42 -27.63 -3.35
N ASP A 159 -3.37 -28.37 -2.76
CA ASP A 159 -3.92 -28.04 -1.44
C ASP A 159 -2.84 -28.02 -0.35
N VAL A 160 -1.91 -28.98 -0.37
CA VAL A 160 -0.81 -29.03 0.61
C VAL A 160 0.11 -27.82 0.43
N GLN A 161 0.51 -27.53 -0.81
CA GLN A 161 1.34 -26.35 -1.10
C GLN A 161 0.65 -25.05 -0.67
N PHE A 162 -0.64 -24.92 -0.93
CA PHE A 162 -1.43 -23.75 -0.52
C PHE A 162 -1.48 -23.61 1.01
N PHE A 163 -1.74 -24.70 1.74
CA PHE A 163 -1.81 -24.65 3.20
C PHE A 163 -0.43 -24.51 3.88
N ASP A 164 0.65 -24.99 3.26
CA ASP A 164 2.02 -24.69 3.70
C ASP A 164 2.29 -23.18 3.59
N LEU A 165 1.97 -22.56 2.43
CA LEU A 165 2.10 -21.12 2.22
C LEU A 165 1.19 -20.30 3.14
N ARG A 166 -0.05 -20.76 3.36
CA ARG A 166 -1.00 -20.10 4.27
C ARG A 166 -0.49 -20.13 5.71
N LEU A 167 0.03 -21.27 6.18
CA LEU A 167 0.60 -21.37 7.52
C LEU A 167 1.81 -20.45 7.67
N LEU A 168 2.67 -20.42 6.66
CA LEU A 168 3.85 -19.55 6.61
C LEU A 168 3.45 -18.06 6.58
N PHE A 169 2.39 -17.68 5.87
CA PHE A 169 1.78 -16.35 5.93
C PHE A 169 1.31 -15.99 7.34
N LEU A 170 0.57 -16.89 8.01
CA LEU A 170 0.06 -16.64 9.36
C LEU A 170 1.20 -16.46 10.36
N LEU A 171 2.20 -17.34 10.32
CA LEU A 171 3.35 -17.25 11.21
C LEU A 171 4.12 -15.94 11.00
N THR A 172 4.41 -15.55 9.76
CA THR A 172 5.15 -14.31 9.45
C THR A 172 4.34 -13.03 9.71
N ALA A 173 3.01 -13.10 9.62
CA ALA A 173 2.13 -11.99 9.94
C ALA A 173 2.06 -11.75 11.46
N LEU A 174 1.93 -12.83 12.23
CA LEU A 174 1.62 -12.78 13.67
C LEU A 174 2.85 -12.82 14.59
N ARG A 175 3.99 -13.29 14.09
CA ARG A 175 5.24 -13.47 14.86
C ARG A 175 6.41 -12.74 14.21
N THR A 176 6.90 -11.70 14.88
CA THR A 176 8.00 -10.84 14.40
C THR A 176 9.36 -11.57 14.40
N ASP A 177 9.60 -12.45 15.37
CA ASP A 177 10.75 -13.34 15.44
C ASP A 177 10.79 -14.31 14.25
N VAL A 178 9.67 -14.96 13.95
CA VAL A 178 9.57 -15.86 12.79
C VAL A 178 9.75 -15.12 11.47
N ARG A 179 9.20 -13.90 11.36
CA ARG A 179 9.40 -13.03 10.19
C ARG A 179 10.88 -12.71 9.96
N GLN A 180 11.59 -12.28 11.01
CA GLN A 180 13.02 -11.96 10.93
C GLN A 180 13.87 -13.20 10.63
N GLN A 181 13.55 -14.34 11.26
CA GLN A 181 14.21 -15.61 10.98
C GLN A 181 14.04 -16.02 9.50
N LEU A 182 12.81 -15.94 8.97
CA LEU A 182 12.57 -16.27 7.56
C LEU A 182 13.31 -15.31 6.62
N PHE A 183 13.33 -14.01 6.93
CA PHE A 183 14.03 -13.01 6.12
C PHE A 183 15.55 -13.23 6.10
N GLN A 184 16.18 -13.31 7.28
CA GLN A 184 17.64 -13.30 7.42
C GLN A 184 18.26 -14.70 7.35
N GLU A 185 17.83 -15.61 8.22
CA GLU A 185 18.47 -16.93 8.38
C GLU A 185 18.11 -17.88 7.23
N LEU A 186 16.84 -17.86 6.81
CA LEU A 186 16.32 -18.80 5.82
C LEU A 186 16.28 -18.23 4.39
N GLN A 187 16.82 -17.02 4.16
CA GLN A 187 16.88 -16.38 2.84
C GLN A 187 15.52 -16.36 2.14
N GLY A 188 14.46 -16.05 2.89
CA GLY A 188 13.07 -16.21 2.49
C GLY A 188 12.70 -15.44 1.24
N VAL A 189 13.30 -14.26 0.98
CA VAL A 189 13.07 -13.50 -0.25
C VAL A 189 13.51 -14.31 -1.47
N ARG A 190 14.72 -14.88 -1.45
CA ARG A 190 15.25 -15.70 -2.56
C ARG A 190 14.40 -16.95 -2.78
N LEU A 191 14.06 -17.63 -1.69
CA LEU A 191 13.25 -18.85 -1.71
C LEU A 191 11.86 -18.60 -2.31
N LEU A 192 11.16 -17.58 -1.83
CA LEU A 192 9.80 -17.26 -2.26
C LEU A 192 9.77 -16.61 -3.65
N THR A 193 10.81 -15.88 -4.04
CA THR A 193 10.96 -15.37 -5.41
C THR A 193 11.03 -16.55 -6.40
N ARG A 194 11.80 -17.59 -6.06
CA ARG A 194 11.84 -18.82 -6.87
C ARG A 194 10.51 -19.57 -6.88
N ALA A 195 9.83 -19.64 -5.74
CA ALA A 195 8.50 -20.25 -5.67
C ALA A 195 7.46 -19.48 -6.52
N LEU A 196 7.56 -18.14 -6.54
CA LEU A 196 6.70 -17.28 -7.35
C LEU A 196 6.96 -17.51 -8.85
N GLU A 197 8.23 -17.51 -9.26
CA GLU A 197 8.63 -17.78 -10.64
C GLU A 197 8.09 -19.11 -11.16
N LEU A 198 8.19 -20.18 -10.36
CA LEU A 198 7.62 -21.49 -10.68
C LEU A 198 6.10 -21.45 -10.78
N THR A 199 5.44 -20.73 -9.88
CA THR A 199 3.98 -20.62 -9.87
C THR A 199 3.45 -19.84 -11.08
N LEU A 200 4.22 -18.88 -11.58
CA LEU A 200 3.90 -18.09 -12.77
C LEU A 200 4.25 -18.79 -14.09
N GLY A 201 4.92 -19.95 -14.05
CA GLY A 201 5.38 -20.64 -15.26
C GLY A 201 6.45 -19.86 -16.03
N MET A 202 7.29 -19.10 -15.31
CA MET A 202 8.32 -18.23 -15.89
C MET A 202 9.67 -18.94 -16.04
N THR A 203 9.67 -20.11 -16.69
CA THR A 203 10.88 -20.87 -17.00
C THR A 203 11.56 -20.37 -18.28
N GLU A 204 12.89 -20.35 -18.30
CA GLU A 204 13.67 -19.92 -19.49
C GLU A 204 13.29 -20.77 -20.72
N GLY A 205 12.85 -20.12 -21.80
CA GLY A 205 12.58 -20.75 -23.09
C GLY A 205 11.11 -21.11 -23.37
N GLU A 206 10.19 -20.88 -22.43
CA GLU A 206 8.75 -21.14 -22.61
C GLU A 206 7.95 -19.84 -22.81
N ARG A 207 6.88 -19.91 -23.60
CA ARG A 207 5.98 -18.77 -23.80
C ARG A 207 5.22 -18.51 -22.50
N HIS A 208 5.40 -17.32 -21.93
CA HIS A 208 4.73 -16.95 -20.69
C HIS A 208 3.21 -17.04 -20.84
N PRO A 209 2.49 -17.60 -19.84
CA PRO A 209 1.04 -17.71 -19.89
C PRO A 209 0.41 -16.31 -19.86
N GLU A 210 -0.61 -16.10 -20.69
CA GLU A 210 -1.39 -14.84 -20.73
C GLU A 210 -2.50 -14.80 -19.65
N LEU A 211 -2.87 -15.97 -19.12
CA LEU A 211 -3.88 -16.14 -18.08
C LEU A 211 -3.36 -17.12 -17.01
N LEU A 212 -3.38 -16.71 -15.75
CA LEU A 212 -3.01 -17.56 -14.62
C LEU A 212 -4.20 -18.42 -14.18
N PRO A 213 -4.10 -19.76 -14.10
CA PRO A 213 -5.20 -20.58 -13.64
C PRO A 213 -5.53 -20.36 -12.15
N PRO A 214 -6.71 -20.82 -11.67
CA PRO A 214 -7.17 -20.51 -10.32
C PRO A 214 -6.24 -20.99 -9.19
N GLN A 215 -5.69 -22.20 -9.33
CA GLN A 215 -4.81 -22.80 -8.33
C GLN A 215 -3.46 -22.07 -8.21
N GLU A 216 -2.88 -21.71 -9.35
CA GLU A 216 -1.66 -20.92 -9.44
C GLU A 216 -1.88 -19.52 -8.89
N THR A 217 -3.03 -18.91 -9.19
CA THR A 217 -3.43 -17.59 -8.67
C THR A 217 -3.47 -17.60 -7.14
N GLU A 218 -4.08 -18.62 -6.53
CA GLU A 218 -4.13 -18.78 -5.07
C GLU A 218 -2.74 -18.89 -4.45
N ARG A 219 -1.90 -19.77 -4.98
CA ARG A 219 -0.53 -19.95 -4.47
C ARG A 219 0.30 -18.68 -4.66
N ALA A 220 0.21 -18.02 -5.81
CA ALA A 220 0.93 -16.78 -6.10
C ALA A 220 0.54 -15.69 -5.09
N MET A 221 -0.75 -15.52 -4.79
CA MET A 221 -1.18 -14.52 -3.80
C MET A 221 -0.74 -14.86 -2.37
N GLU A 222 -0.73 -16.13 -1.96
CA GLU A 222 -0.14 -16.50 -0.67
C GLU A 222 1.36 -16.17 -0.62
N ILE A 223 2.12 -16.48 -1.68
CA ILE A 223 3.55 -16.14 -1.79
C ILE A 223 3.76 -14.63 -1.70
N LEU A 224 2.98 -13.83 -2.45
CA LEU A 224 3.07 -12.37 -2.43
C LEU A 224 2.77 -11.80 -1.03
N LYS A 225 1.80 -12.36 -0.31
CA LYS A 225 1.49 -11.94 1.07
C LYS A 225 2.61 -12.27 2.04
N VAL A 226 3.24 -13.44 1.92
CA VAL A 226 4.42 -13.78 2.73
C VAL A 226 5.58 -12.83 2.42
N LEU A 227 5.88 -12.63 1.13
CA LEU A 227 6.92 -11.72 0.67
C LEU A 227 6.67 -10.31 1.21
N PHE A 228 5.43 -9.82 1.19
CA PHE A 228 5.07 -8.55 1.79
C PHE A 228 5.40 -8.52 3.29
N ASN A 229 4.98 -9.55 4.05
CA ASN A 229 5.24 -9.63 5.48
C ASN A 229 6.72 -9.60 5.83
N ILE A 230 7.59 -10.26 5.07
CA ILE A 230 9.02 -10.31 5.39
C ILE A 230 9.82 -9.12 4.84
N THR A 231 9.23 -8.27 4.00
CA THR A 231 9.95 -7.15 3.36
C THR A 231 9.55 -5.77 3.87
N PHE A 232 8.34 -5.58 4.41
CA PHE A 232 7.80 -4.24 4.67
C PHE A 232 8.57 -3.41 5.71
N ASP A 233 9.25 -4.04 6.68
CA ASP A 233 10.02 -3.38 7.75
C ASP A 233 11.50 -3.76 7.75
N SER A 234 11.90 -4.68 6.87
CA SER A 234 13.21 -5.35 6.93
C SER A 234 14.17 -4.89 5.84
N ILE A 235 13.65 -4.38 4.72
CA ILE A 235 14.47 -3.83 3.64
C ILE A 235 14.98 -2.44 4.03
N LYS A 236 16.30 -2.28 4.03
CA LYS A 236 16.96 -0.99 4.25
C LYS A 236 16.90 -0.14 2.97
N ARG A 237 16.99 1.18 3.13
CA ARG A 237 17.07 2.11 1.98
C ARG A 237 18.29 1.85 1.10
N GLU A 238 19.42 1.54 1.76
CA GLU A 238 20.65 1.12 1.11
C GLU A 238 20.75 -0.40 1.18
N VAL A 239 20.85 -1.02 0.01
CA VAL A 239 21.03 -2.48 -0.18
C VAL A 239 22.29 -2.70 -1.00
N ASP A 240 23.01 -3.80 -0.72
CA ASP A 240 24.16 -4.19 -1.51
C ASP A 240 23.76 -4.63 -2.93
N GLU A 241 24.75 -4.91 -3.78
CA GLU A 241 24.51 -5.24 -5.18
C GLU A 241 23.90 -6.64 -5.38
N GLU A 242 24.15 -7.58 -4.46
CA GLU A 242 23.56 -8.93 -4.55
C GLU A 242 22.06 -8.87 -4.23
N ASP A 243 21.71 -8.19 -3.13
CA ASP A 243 20.33 -7.94 -2.74
C ASP A 243 19.61 -7.08 -3.80
N ALA A 244 20.27 -6.06 -4.36
CA ALA A 244 19.69 -5.26 -5.44
C ALA A 244 19.37 -6.12 -6.68
N ALA A 245 20.25 -7.05 -7.06
CA ALA A 245 19.98 -7.98 -8.16
C ALA A 245 18.79 -8.90 -7.85
N LEU A 246 18.69 -9.40 -6.62
CA LEU A 246 17.55 -10.20 -6.17
C LEU A 246 16.23 -9.41 -6.21
N TYR A 247 16.22 -8.17 -5.71
CA TYR A 247 15.04 -7.32 -5.73
C TYR A 247 14.63 -6.88 -7.14
N ARG A 248 15.59 -6.69 -8.06
CA ARG A 248 15.29 -6.45 -9.48
C ARG A 248 14.69 -7.68 -10.16
N HIS A 249 15.20 -8.88 -9.83
CA HIS A 249 14.60 -10.12 -10.33
C HIS A 249 13.16 -10.28 -9.80
N LEU A 250 12.94 -10.08 -8.50
CA LEU A 250 11.59 -10.07 -7.92
C LEU A 250 10.70 -8.99 -8.58
N GLY A 251 11.21 -7.77 -8.76
CA GLY A 251 10.49 -6.69 -9.44
C GLY A 251 10.10 -7.04 -10.88
N THR A 252 10.93 -7.83 -11.57
CA THR A 252 10.61 -8.38 -12.90
C THR A 252 9.42 -9.34 -12.82
N LEU A 253 9.38 -10.27 -11.86
CA LEU A 253 8.23 -11.15 -11.66
C LEU A 253 6.95 -10.37 -11.32
N LEU A 254 7.05 -9.34 -10.48
CA LEU A 254 5.91 -8.49 -10.13
C LEU A 254 5.40 -7.68 -11.31
N ARG A 255 6.30 -7.21 -12.19
CA ARG A 255 5.93 -6.62 -13.47
C ARG A 255 5.10 -7.60 -14.30
N HIS A 256 5.48 -8.87 -14.37
CA HIS A 256 4.66 -9.89 -15.04
C HIS A 256 3.31 -10.07 -14.34
N CYS A 257 3.24 -10.13 -13.01
CA CYS A 257 1.96 -10.21 -12.29
C CYS A 257 1.02 -9.03 -12.61
N VAL A 258 1.56 -7.81 -12.72
CA VAL A 258 0.78 -6.60 -13.08
C VAL A 258 0.23 -6.69 -14.50
N MET A 259 0.99 -7.28 -15.44
CA MET A 259 0.57 -7.44 -16.82
C MET A 259 -0.32 -8.67 -17.07
N LEU A 260 -0.40 -9.58 -16.11
CA LEU A 260 -1.10 -10.86 -16.21
C LEU A 260 -2.57 -10.74 -15.82
N ALA A 261 -3.44 -11.47 -16.51
CA ALA A 261 -4.81 -11.71 -16.07
C ALA A 261 -4.86 -12.98 -15.20
N ALA A 262 -5.67 -12.96 -14.15
CA ALA A 262 -5.95 -14.13 -13.33
C ALA A 262 -7.33 -14.70 -13.66
N ALA A 263 -7.47 -16.02 -13.63
CA ALA A 263 -8.75 -16.69 -13.81
C ALA A 263 -9.71 -16.39 -12.65
N GLY A 264 -11.00 -16.24 -12.98
CA GLY A 264 -12.01 -15.71 -12.07
C GLY A 264 -11.81 -14.22 -11.82
N ASP A 265 -12.75 -13.57 -11.12
CA ASP A 265 -12.73 -12.12 -10.84
C ASP A 265 -11.64 -11.72 -9.81
N ARG A 266 -10.45 -12.32 -9.90
CA ARG A 266 -9.32 -12.21 -8.95
C ARG A 266 -8.13 -11.42 -9.50
N THR A 267 -8.21 -10.94 -10.74
CA THR A 267 -7.14 -10.14 -11.36
C THR A 267 -6.80 -8.90 -10.52
N GLU A 268 -7.82 -8.18 -10.04
CA GLU A 268 -7.62 -6.99 -9.18
C GLU A 268 -7.01 -7.35 -7.81
N GLU A 269 -7.30 -8.54 -7.27
CA GLU A 269 -6.72 -9.04 -6.01
C GLU A 269 -5.23 -9.35 -6.20
N LEU A 270 -4.88 -10.07 -7.27
CA LEU A 270 -3.50 -10.36 -7.64
C LEU A 270 -2.68 -9.09 -7.87
N HIS A 271 -3.21 -8.14 -8.64
CA HIS A 271 -2.58 -6.84 -8.88
C HIS A 271 -2.38 -6.07 -7.58
N GLY A 272 -3.36 -6.09 -6.68
CA GLY A 272 -3.23 -5.46 -5.36
C GLY A 272 -2.07 -6.01 -4.54
N HIS A 273 -1.92 -7.34 -4.48
CA HIS A 273 -0.80 -7.96 -3.77
C HIS A 273 0.56 -7.67 -4.44
N ALA A 274 0.63 -7.67 -5.78
CA ALA A 274 1.84 -7.34 -6.52
C ALA A 274 2.27 -5.89 -6.27
N VAL A 275 1.32 -4.94 -6.32
CA VAL A 275 1.58 -3.52 -6.07
C VAL A 275 2.00 -3.26 -4.62
N ASN A 276 1.36 -3.92 -3.65
CA ASN A 276 1.76 -3.82 -2.25
C ASN A 276 3.23 -4.24 -2.05
N LEU A 277 3.65 -5.32 -2.72
CA LEU A 277 5.03 -5.78 -2.65
C LEU A 277 6.00 -4.89 -3.42
N LEU A 278 5.60 -4.32 -4.58
CA LEU A 278 6.39 -3.30 -5.27
C LEU A 278 6.69 -2.09 -4.38
N GLY A 279 5.73 -1.69 -3.53
CA GLY A 279 5.90 -0.62 -2.55
C GLY A 279 6.97 -0.89 -1.47
N ASN A 280 7.39 -2.14 -1.28
CA ASN A 280 8.43 -2.52 -0.32
C ASN A 280 9.83 -2.57 -0.95
N LEU A 281 9.94 -2.64 -2.28
CA LEU A 281 11.24 -2.79 -2.95
C LEU A 281 12.07 -1.51 -2.81
N PRO A 282 13.42 -1.61 -2.77
CA PRO A 282 14.27 -0.43 -2.84
C PRO A 282 13.98 0.37 -4.10
N VAL A 283 13.87 1.70 -3.95
CA VAL A 283 13.46 2.59 -5.04
C VAL A 283 14.32 2.42 -6.30
N LYS A 284 15.63 2.17 -6.15
CA LYS A 284 16.57 1.93 -7.26
C LYS A 284 16.27 0.68 -8.10
N CYS A 285 15.44 -0.24 -7.58
CA CYS A 285 15.06 -1.49 -8.25
C CYS A 285 13.73 -1.38 -9.00
N LEU A 286 13.02 -0.25 -8.89
CA LEU A 286 11.78 0.00 -9.64
C LEU A 286 12.05 0.35 -11.11
N ASP A 287 13.33 0.55 -11.48
CA ASP A 287 13.77 0.73 -12.87
C ASP A 287 13.30 -0.40 -13.80
N VAL A 288 13.24 -1.65 -13.29
CA VAL A 288 12.79 -2.84 -14.03
C VAL A 288 11.35 -2.73 -14.57
N LEU A 289 10.52 -1.85 -14.01
CA LEU A 289 9.16 -1.61 -14.50
C LEU A 289 9.15 -0.92 -15.87
N LEU A 290 10.27 -0.30 -16.28
CA LEU A 290 10.41 0.50 -17.49
C LEU A 290 11.44 -0.08 -18.49
N THR A 291 12.14 -1.17 -18.14
CA THR A 291 13.20 -1.77 -18.98
C THR A 291 12.70 -2.75 -20.05
N LEU A 292 11.37 -2.86 -20.25
CA LEU A 292 10.80 -3.71 -21.30
C LEU A 292 11.22 -3.21 -22.68
N GLU A 293 11.74 -4.12 -23.51
CA GLU A 293 11.99 -3.82 -24.92
C GLU A 293 10.66 -3.48 -25.61
N PRO A 294 10.58 -2.36 -26.33
CA PRO A 294 9.40 -2.04 -27.11
C PRO A 294 9.19 -3.07 -28.23
N HIS A 295 7.95 -3.51 -28.41
CA HIS A 295 7.55 -4.42 -29.47
C HIS A 295 6.33 -3.88 -30.21
N GLU A 296 5.99 -4.48 -31.35
CA GLU A 296 4.80 -4.09 -32.11
C GLU A 296 3.55 -4.16 -31.21
N GLY A 297 2.81 -3.06 -31.14
CA GLY A 297 1.61 -2.91 -30.30
C GLY A 297 1.87 -2.44 -28.86
N SER A 298 3.13 -2.26 -28.45
CA SER A 298 3.47 -1.68 -27.14
C SER A 298 3.19 -0.18 -27.08
N LEU A 299 2.87 0.33 -25.89
CA LEU A 299 2.68 1.76 -25.68
C LEU A 299 4.03 2.45 -25.48
N GLU A 300 4.55 3.09 -26.52
CA GLU A 300 5.83 3.78 -26.47
C GLU A 300 5.70 5.28 -26.19
N PHE A 301 6.57 5.78 -25.30
CA PHE A 301 6.72 7.20 -25.05
C PHE A 301 8.19 7.56 -24.79
N LEU A 302 8.74 8.46 -25.61
CA LEU A 302 10.16 8.84 -25.60
C LEU A 302 11.12 7.63 -25.70
N GLY A 303 10.76 6.62 -26.52
CA GLY A 303 11.57 5.43 -26.74
C GLY A 303 11.57 4.42 -25.59
N VAL A 304 10.62 4.53 -24.66
CA VAL A 304 10.46 3.64 -23.50
C VAL A 304 9.05 3.05 -23.49
N ASN A 305 8.93 1.78 -23.13
CA ASN A 305 7.66 1.09 -22.96
C ASN A 305 6.91 1.59 -21.70
N MET A 306 5.65 2.00 -21.86
CA MET A 306 4.78 2.54 -20.81
C MET A 306 3.61 1.64 -20.44
N ASP A 307 3.55 0.40 -20.93
CA ASP A 307 2.42 -0.50 -20.69
C ASP A 307 2.20 -0.77 -19.21
N VAL A 308 3.27 -1.05 -18.46
CA VAL A 308 3.20 -1.29 -17.02
C VAL A 308 2.69 -0.06 -16.28
N ILE A 309 3.19 1.13 -16.62
CA ILE A 309 2.77 2.40 -16.01
C ILE A 309 1.29 2.68 -16.32
N ARG A 310 0.83 2.41 -17.55
CA ARG A 310 -0.57 2.54 -17.94
C ARG A 310 -1.46 1.58 -17.16
N VAL A 311 -1.05 0.31 -16.99
CA VAL A 311 -1.82 -0.66 -16.22
C VAL A 311 -1.91 -0.22 -14.76
N LEU A 312 -0.81 0.19 -14.13
CA LEU A 312 -0.80 0.70 -12.77
C LEU A 312 -1.68 1.95 -12.60
N LEU A 313 -1.68 2.86 -13.57
CA LEU A 313 -2.54 4.03 -13.55
C LEU A 313 -4.02 3.64 -13.65
N SER A 314 -4.37 2.72 -14.55
CA SER A 314 -5.75 2.22 -14.67
C SER A 314 -6.21 1.47 -13.43
N PHE A 315 -5.31 0.73 -12.78
CA PHE A 315 -5.53 0.04 -11.52
C PHE A 315 -5.81 1.06 -10.40
N MET A 316 -4.99 2.10 -10.28
CA MET A 316 -5.22 3.20 -9.34
C MET A 316 -6.58 3.87 -9.58
N GLU A 317 -6.93 4.18 -10.84
CA GLU A 317 -8.21 4.80 -11.17
C GLU A 317 -9.40 3.92 -10.76
N LYS A 318 -9.35 2.61 -11.02
CA LYS A 318 -10.37 1.67 -10.53
C LYS A 318 -10.47 1.67 -8.99
N ARG A 319 -9.34 1.62 -8.28
CA ARG A 319 -9.29 1.63 -6.82
C ARG A 319 -9.79 2.94 -6.20
N LEU A 320 -9.67 4.07 -6.88
CA LEU A 320 -10.23 5.35 -6.42
C LEU A 320 -11.77 5.36 -6.35
N HIS A 321 -12.46 4.45 -7.03
CA HIS A 321 -13.91 4.30 -6.91
C HIS A 321 -14.32 3.54 -5.64
N GLN A 322 -13.37 2.87 -4.96
CA GLN A 322 -13.62 2.19 -3.70
C GLN A 322 -13.49 3.21 -2.55
N THR A 323 -14.60 3.53 -1.88
CA THR A 323 -14.63 4.54 -0.80
C THR A 323 -14.16 3.98 0.54
N HIS A 324 -14.33 2.68 0.78
CA HIS A 324 -13.82 2.00 1.97
C HIS A 324 -12.35 1.65 1.79
N ARG A 325 -11.57 1.71 2.88
CA ARG A 325 -10.20 1.16 2.89
C ARG A 325 -9.29 1.78 1.83
N LEU A 326 -9.47 3.09 1.63
CA LEU A 326 -8.79 3.83 0.57
C LEU A 326 -7.27 3.86 0.80
N LYS A 327 -6.82 4.03 2.05
CA LYS A 327 -5.40 4.06 2.41
C LYS A 327 -4.63 2.85 1.89
N GLU A 328 -5.09 1.65 2.22
CA GLU A 328 -4.46 0.40 1.79
C GLU A 328 -4.69 0.10 0.30
N SER A 329 -5.69 0.73 -0.33
CA SER A 329 -6.03 0.47 -1.74
C SER A 329 -5.28 1.36 -2.74
N VAL A 330 -5.01 2.63 -2.41
CA VAL A 330 -4.38 3.58 -3.35
C VAL A 330 -3.01 4.10 -2.94
N ALA A 331 -2.68 4.11 -1.64
CA ALA A 331 -1.38 4.63 -1.22
C ALA A 331 -0.20 3.82 -1.81
N PRO A 332 -0.25 2.47 -1.88
CA PRO A 332 0.83 1.68 -2.46
C PRO A 332 1.06 2.00 -3.95
N VAL A 333 0.00 2.03 -4.77
CA VAL A 333 0.12 2.32 -6.21
C VAL A 333 0.58 3.76 -6.45
N LEU A 334 0.08 4.73 -5.69
CA LEU A 334 0.52 6.13 -5.79
C LEU A 334 2.01 6.26 -5.42
N SER A 335 2.47 5.56 -4.39
CA SER A 335 3.88 5.57 -3.99
C SER A 335 4.77 5.00 -5.10
N VAL A 336 4.41 3.85 -5.67
CA VAL A 336 5.16 3.23 -6.78
C VAL A 336 5.19 4.16 -8.00
N LEU A 337 4.04 4.70 -8.41
CA LEU A 337 3.98 5.65 -9.54
C LEU A 337 4.78 6.93 -9.28
N THR A 338 4.80 7.41 -8.03
CA THR A 338 5.58 8.59 -7.62
C THR A 338 7.07 8.33 -7.77
N GLU A 339 7.57 7.21 -7.27
CA GLU A 339 9.00 6.88 -7.34
C GLU A 339 9.45 6.62 -8.79
N CYS A 340 8.64 5.92 -9.58
CA CYS A 340 8.88 5.75 -11.03
C CYS A 340 8.95 7.11 -11.75
N ALA A 341 8.04 8.04 -11.43
CA ALA A 341 8.03 9.38 -12.01
C ALA A 341 9.21 10.25 -11.51
N ARG A 342 9.65 10.08 -10.26
CA ARG A 342 10.80 10.81 -9.72
C ARG A 342 12.07 10.39 -10.46
N MET A 343 12.29 9.08 -10.61
CA MET A 343 13.50 8.50 -11.20
C MET A 343 13.56 8.61 -12.73
N HIS A 344 12.43 8.42 -13.42
CA HIS A 344 12.41 8.32 -14.87
C HIS A 344 11.65 9.47 -15.52
N ARG A 345 12.39 10.32 -16.24
CA ARG A 345 11.82 11.44 -17.02
C ARG A 345 10.73 10.99 -18.01
N PRO A 346 10.88 9.87 -18.76
CA PRO A 346 9.80 9.37 -19.62
C PRO A 346 8.51 9.05 -18.87
N ALA A 347 8.59 8.35 -17.73
CA ALA A 347 7.42 8.00 -16.92
C ALA A 347 6.73 9.25 -16.37
N ARG A 348 7.50 10.23 -15.85
CA ARG A 348 6.95 11.51 -15.36
C ARG A 348 6.21 12.28 -16.44
N LYS A 349 6.86 12.44 -17.60
CA LYS A 349 6.25 13.15 -18.73
C LYS A 349 5.05 12.38 -19.25
N PHE A 350 5.09 11.05 -19.33
CA PHE A 350 3.94 10.22 -19.72
C PHE A 350 2.75 10.44 -18.79
N LEU A 351 2.93 10.27 -17.47
CA LEU A 351 1.87 10.45 -16.47
C LEU A 351 1.29 11.88 -16.43
N LYS A 352 2.13 12.89 -16.72
CA LYS A 352 1.70 14.28 -16.84
C LYS A 352 0.98 14.56 -18.17
N ALA A 353 1.42 13.93 -19.26
CA ALA A 353 1.14 14.38 -20.63
C ALA A 353 -0.26 14.02 -21.15
N GLN A 354 -0.62 14.79 -22.18
CA GLN A 354 -1.91 14.91 -22.83
C GLN A 354 -2.00 14.21 -24.19
N ARG A 355 -0.87 13.98 -24.88
CA ARG A 355 -0.87 13.76 -26.34
C ARG A 355 -1.25 12.36 -26.81
N GLN A 356 -1.56 11.45 -25.90
CA GLN A 356 -2.05 10.11 -26.25
C GLN A 356 -3.35 9.86 -25.47
N LEU A 357 -4.35 9.36 -26.18
CA LEU A 357 -5.58 8.89 -25.57
C LEU A 357 -5.25 7.61 -24.78
N PRO A 358 -5.67 7.49 -23.51
CA PRO A 358 -6.46 8.44 -22.70
C PRO A 358 -5.61 9.53 -21.98
N PRO A 359 -6.19 10.72 -21.69
CA PRO A 359 -5.53 11.75 -20.89
C PRO A 359 -5.16 11.22 -19.50
N GLN A 360 -3.90 11.37 -19.11
CA GLN A 360 -3.34 10.59 -17.99
C GLN A 360 -3.69 11.16 -16.61
N VAL A 361 -3.03 12.22 -16.14
CA VAL A 361 -3.31 12.78 -14.80
C VAL A 361 -3.53 14.29 -14.78
N LEU A 362 -2.62 15.08 -15.37
CA LEU A 362 -2.65 16.55 -15.31
C LEU A 362 -2.73 17.19 -16.72
N PRO A 363 -3.86 17.02 -17.44
CA PRO A 363 -4.01 17.65 -18.75
C PRO A 363 -3.89 19.18 -18.66
N PRO A 364 -3.34 19.87 -19.67
CA PRO A 364 -3.32 21.32 -19.73
C PRO A 364 -4.69 21.94 -19.47
N LEU A 365 -4.70 22.98 -18.65
CA LEU A 365 -5.93 23.55 -18.09
C LEU A 365 -6.70 24.31 -19.17
N ARG A 366 -7.78 23.74 -19.67
CA ARG A 366 -8.77 24.48 -20.48
C ARG A 366 -9.87 25.08 -19.61
N ASP A 367 -10.34 24.32 -18.64
CA ASP A 367 -11.28 24.82 -17.63
C ASP A 367 -10.53 25.44 -16.46
N VAL A 368 -10.70 26.76 -16.33
CA VAL A 368 -10.14 27.60 -15.28
C VAL A 368 -11.23 28.19 -14.38
N ARG A 369 -12.51 27.84 -14.58
CA ARG A 369 -13.66 28.37 -13.83
C ARG A 369 -14.09 27.43 -12.71
N THR A 370 -13.97 26.13 -12.94
CA THR A 370 -14.28 25.11 -11.93
C THR A 370 -13.13 24.95 -10.93
N ARG A 371 -13.46 24.71 -9.65
CA ARG A 371 -12.43 24.44 -8.64
C ARG A 371 -11.67 23.14 -8.97
N PRO A 372 -10.35 23.07 -8.70
CA PRO A 372 -9.54 21.88 -8.96
C PRO A 372 -10.08 20.57 -8.36
N GLU A 373 -10.71 20.63 -7.18
CA GLU A 373 -11.29 19.47 -6.49
C GLU A 373 -12.68 19.05 -7.00
N VAL A 374 -13.31 19.81 -7.91
CA VAL A 374 -14.66 19.54 -8.43
C VAL A 374 -14.57 18.98 -9.85
N GLY A 375 -15.24 17.84 -10.09
CA GLY A 375 -15.26 17.14 -11.38
C GLY A 375 -14.89 15.65 -11.28
N GLU A 376 -15.01 14.93 -12.39
CA GLU A 376 -14.80 13.47 -12.44
C GLU A 376 -13.48 13.04 -13.11
N LEU A 377 -12.65 13.99 -13.55
CA LEU A 377 -11.33 13.66 -14.07
C LEU A 377 -10.43 13.11 -12.95
N LEU A 378 -9.44 12.32 -13.32
CA LEU A 378 -8.48 11.75 -12.37
C LEU A 378 -7.78 12.83 -11.53
N ARG A 379 -7.44 13.98 -12.16
CA ARG A 379 -6.96 15.19 -11.46
C ARG A 379 -7.88 15.56 -10.30
N ASN A 380 -9.18 15.70 -10.56
CA ASN A 380 -10.12 16.19 -9.55
C ASN A 380 -10.22 15.20 -8.39
N LYS A 381 -10.29 13.89 -8.71
CA LYS A 381 -10.28 12.81 -7.72
C LYS A 381 -9.04 12.87 -6.82
N LEU A 382 -7.85 13.04 -7.40
CA LEU A 382 -6.59 13.13 -6.65
C LEU A 382 -6.48 14.42 -5.84
N VAL A 383 -6.94 15.57 -6.35
CA VAL A 383 -6.96 16.82 -5.59
C VAL A 383 -7.88 16.72 -4.37
N ARG A 384 -9.03 16.03 -4.48
CA ARG A 384 -9.90 15.74 -3.31
C ARG A 384 -9.18 14.92 -2.23
N LEU A 385 -8.27 14.02 -2.62
CA LEU A 385 -7.49 13.26 -1.64
C LEU A 385 -6.49 14.12 -0.86
N MET A 386 -6.05 15.26 -1.38
CA MET A 386 -5.13 16.18 -0.69
C MET A 386 -5.75 16.83 0.56
N THR A 387 -7.06 16.77 0.72
CA THR A 387 -7.78 17.25 1.90
C THR A 387 -8.48 16.13 2.65
N HIS A 388 -8.12 14.87 2.38
CA HIS A 388 -8.63 13.69 3.08
C HIS A 388 -8.23 13.68 4.57
N LEU A 389 -9.05 13.02 5.39
CA LEU A 389 -8.84 12.91 6.85
C LEU A 389 -7.59 12.10 7.20
N ASP A 390 -7.34 11.03 6.44
CA ASP A 390 -6.13 10.21 6.58
C ASP A 390 -4.88 10.96 6.09
N THR A 391 -3.90 11.12 6.98
CA THR A 391 -2.67 11.87 6.72
C THR A 391 -1.76 11.20 5.69
N ASP A 392 -1.75 9.87 5.61
CA ASP A 392 -0.91 9.16 4.65
C ASP A 392 -1.48 9.28 3.24
N VAL A 393 -2.80 9.11 3.09
CA VAL A 393 -3.49 9.31 1.80
C VAL A 393 -3.25 10.73 1.28
N LYS A 394 -3.47 11.73 2.15
CA LYS A 394 -3.24 13.14 1.83
C LYS A 394 -1.80 13.40 1.37
N ARG A 395 -0.82 12.90 2.13
CA ARG A 395 0.59 13.09 1.82
C ARG A 395 0.95 12.46 0.47
N VAL A 396 0.58 11.20 0.27
CA VAL A 396 0.96 10.43 -0.92
C VAL A 396 0.30 10.99 -2.19
N ALA A 397 -0.97 11.40 -2.12
CA ALA A 397 -1.65 12.04 -3.25
C ALA A 397 -1.02 13.39 -3.62
N ALA A 398 -0.73 14.23 -2.61
CA ALA A 398 -0.10 15.52 -2.83
C ALA A 398 1.33 15.37 -3.38
N GLU A 399 2.09 14.41 -2.87
CA GLU A 399 3.45 14.11 -3.31
C GLU A 399 3.50 13.65 -4.77
N PHE A 400 2.59 12.75 -5.16
CA PHE A 400 2.47 12.30 -6.55
C PHE A 400 2.25 13.48 -7.51
N LEU A 401 1.26 14.34 -7.21
CA LEU A 401 0.97 15.52 -8.03
C LEU A 401 2.13 16.52 -8.04
N PHE A 402 2.86 16.66 -6.93
CA PHE A 402 4.03 17.54 -6.84
C PHE A 402 5.17 17.05 -7.73
N VAL A 403 5.47 15.74 -7.73
CA VAL A 403 6.47 15.12 -8.61
C VAL A 403 6.07 15.25 -10.08
N LEU A 404 4.78 15.06 -10.43
CA LEU A 404 4.31 15.29 -11.81
C LEU A 404 4.43 16.76 -12.24
N CYS A 405 4.41 17.69 -11.29
CA CYS A 405 4.70 19.10 -11.52
C CYS A 405 6.21 19.41 -11.61
N SER A 406 7.07 18.39 -11.63
CA SER A 406 8.54 18.49 -11.56
C SER A 406 8.99 19.27 -10.32
N GLU A 407 8.30 19.04 -9.20
CA GLU A 407 8.56 19.66 -7.89
C GLU A 407 8.55 21.20 -7.92
N SER A 408 7.82 21.78 -8.87
CA SER A 408 7.66 23.21 -9.05
C SER A 408 6.44 23.72 -8.28
N VAL A 409 6.68 24.51 -7.22
CA VAL A 409 5.63 25.18 -6.42
C VAL A 409 4.61 25.95 -7.27
N PRO A 410 4.99 26.86 -8.19
CA PRO A 410 4.00 27.61 -8.97
C PRO A 410 3.16 26.71 -9.88
N ARG A 411 3.76 25.68 -10.47
CA ARG A 411 3.05 24.72 -11.33
C ARG A 411 2.11 23.84 -10.52
N PHE A 412 2.53 23.43 -9.33
CA PHE A 412 1.71 22.68 -8.40
C PHE A 412 0.47 23.46 -8.00
N ILE A 413 0.64 24.72 -7.55
CA ILE A 413 -0.46 25.63 -7.21
C ILE A 413 -1.42 25.82 -8.40
N LYS A 414 -0.88 25.98 -9.62
CA LYS A 414 -1.70 26.10 -10.84
C LYS A 414 -2.67 24.91 -11.00
N TYR A 415 -2.20 23.68 -10.79
CA TYR A 415 -3.01 22.48 -11.00
C TYR A 415 -3.90 22.11 -9.82
N THR A 416 -3.52 22.43 -8.58
CA THR A 416 -4.24 21.95 -7.39
C THR A 416 -4.99 23.06 -6.63
N GLY A 417 -4.67 24.33 -6.87
CA GLY A 417 -5.07 25.45 -6.01
C GLY A 417 -4.24 25.49 -4.72
N TYR A 418 -3.91 26.70 -4.24
CA TYR A 418 -3.05 26.86 -3.06
C TYR A 418 -3.71 26.32 -1.79
N GLY A 419 -5.04 26.43 -1.64
CA GLY A 419 -5.75 25.89 -0.48
C GLY A 419 -5.51 24.39 -0.28
N ASN A 420 -5.55 23.61 -1.36
CA ASN A 420 -5.26 22.17 -1.33
C ASN A 420 -3.74 21.90 -1.20
N ALA A 421 -2.90 22.71 -1.86
CA ALA A 421 -1.44 22.55 -1.86
C ALA A 421 -0.77 22.91 -0.52
N ALA A 422 -1.36 23.81 0.26
CA ALA A 422 -0.75 24.42 1.44
C ALA A 422 -0.25 23.38 2.46
N GLY A 423 -0.98 22.27 2.62
CA GLY A 423 -0.59 21.20 3.55
C GLY A 423 0.78 20.59 3.21
N LEU A 424 1.03 20.26 1.95
CA LEU A 424 2.32 19.72 1.51
C LEU A 424 3.40 20.80 1.50
N LEU A 425 3.09 22.01 1.03
CA LEU A 425 4.04 23.11 0.99
C LEU A 425 4.51 23.51 2.39
N ALA A 426 3.63 23.53 3.38
CA ALA A 426 3.97 23.77 4.78
C ALA A 426 4.86 22.65 5.35
N ALA A 427 4.50 21.39 5.12
CA ALA A 427 5.28 20.23 5.59
C ALA A 427 6.71 20.20 5.02
N ARG A 428 6.92 20.75 3.81
CA ARG A 428 8.23 20.86 3.16
C ARG A 428 8.94 22.21 3.38
N GLY A 429 8.35 23.14 4.12
CA GLY A 429 8.94 24.48 4.32
C GLY A 429 9.00 25.34 3.05
N LEU A 430 8.15 25.07 2.05
CA LEU A 430 8.15 25.74 0.74
C LEU A 430 7.18 26.93 0.64
N MET A 431 6.55 27.32 1.75
CA MET A 431 5.56 28.41 1.79
C MET A 431 6.15 29.78 1.41
N ALA A 432 7.45 29.99 1.67
CA ALA A 432 8.15 31.23 1.34
C ALA A 432 8.72 31.25 -0.11
N GLY A 433 8.32 30.31 -0.96
CA GLY A 433 8.80 30.23 -2.35
C GLY A 433 10.24 29.69 -2.47
N GLY A 434 10.73 28.99 -1.43
CA GLY A 434 12.00 28.27 -1.49
C GLY A 434 12.01 27.29 -2.66
N ARG A 435 13.11 27.23 -3.40
CA ARG A 435 13.32 26.21 -4.43
C ARG A 435 13.87 24.95 -3.73
N PRO A 436 13.25 23.78 -3.90
CA PRO A 436 13.96 22.54 -3.60
C PRO A 436 15.23 22.47 -4.47
N GLU A 437 16.30 21.87 -3.95
CA GLU A 437 17.48 21.51 -4.76
C GLU A 437 17.03 20.51 -5.84
N GLY A 438 16.75 21.01 -7.05
CA GLY A 438 16.07 20.26 -8.09
C GLY A 438 17.03 19.64 -9.11
N GLN A 439 16.91 18.33 -9.32
CA GLN A 439 17.55 17.54 -10.38
C GLN A 439 16.81 17.60 -11.74
N TYR A 440 15.82 18.51 -11.88
CA TYR A 440 14.89 18.52 -13.00
C TYR A 440 15.30 19.53 -14.08
N SER A 441 15.33 19.09 -15.34
CA SER A 441 15.46 19.97 -16.50
C SER A 441 14.25 20.90 -16.64
N GLU A 442 14.43 22.12 -17.15
CA GLU A 442 13.33 23.02 -17.49
C GLU A 442 12.33 22.32 -18.43
N ASP A 443 11.04 22.32 -18.03
CA ASP A 443 9.96 21.75 -18.83
C ASP A 443 9.35 22.81 -19.75
N GLU A 444 8.84 22.35 -20.89
CA GLU A 444 8.07 23.15 -21.86
C GLU A 444 6.87 23.87 -21.22
N ASP A 445 6.57 25.07 -21.72
CA ASP A 445 5.38 25.84 -21.34
C ASP A 445 4.12 25.06 -21.71
N THR A 446 3.38 24.62 -20.69
CA THR A 446 2.11 23.89 -20.84
C THR A 446 0.90 24.79 -20.65
N ASP A 447 1.09 26.11 -20.60
CA ASP A 447 -0.01 27.06 -20.48
C ASP A 447 -0.80 27.10 -21.80
N THR A 448 -2.07 26.77 -21.70
CA THR A 448 -3.05 26.89 -22.79
C THR A 448 -3.38 28.36 -23.05
N ASP A 449 -3.91 28.68 -24.22
CA ASP A 449 -4.33 30.05 -24.54
C ASP A 449 -5.41 30.53 -23.57
N GLU A 450 -6.37 29.66 -23.22
CA GLU A 450 -7.42 29.97 -22.24
C GLU A 450 -6.85 30.27 -20.84
N TYR A 451 -5.81 29.55 -20.42
CA TYR A 451 -5.14 29.81 -19.16
C TYR A 451 -4.35 31.12 -19.18
N LYS A 452 -3.66 31.42 -20.29
CA LYS A 452 -2.88 32.66 -20.46
C LYS A 452 -3.76 33.90 -20.36
N GLU A 453 -4.93 33.87 -20.99
CA GLU A 453 -5.93 34.94 -20.93
C GLU A 453 -6.50 35.12 -19.52
N ALA A 454 -6.80 34.02 -18.84
CA ALA A 454 -7.43 34.04 -17.52
C ALA A 454 -6.46 34.26 -16.36
N LYS A 455 -5.14 34.08 -16.56
CA LYS A 455 -4.11 34.03 -15.52
C LYS A 455 -4.19 35.17 -14.51
N ALA A 456 -4.46 36.39 -14.96
CA ALA A 456 -4.56 37.57 -14.12
C ALA A 456 -5.82 37.59 -13.22
N SER A 457 -6.85 36.84 -13.58
CA SER A 457 -8.14 36.78 -12.90
C SER A 457 -8.33 35.51 -12.05
N ILE A 458 -7.36 34.59 -12.05
CA ILE A 458 -7.41 33.36 -11.25
C ILE A 458 -7.01 33.67 -9.81
N ASN A 459 -7.89 33.36 -8.86
CA ASN A 459 -7.56 33.42 -7.44
C ASN A 459 -6.59 32.27 -7.09
N PRO A 460 -5.36 32.55 -6.61
CA PRO A 460 -4.38 31.51 -6.30
C PRO A 460 -4.85 30.52 -5.22
N VAL A 461 -5.69 30.96 -4.28
CA VAL A 461 -6.21 30.13 -3.18
C VAL A 461 -7.19 29.09 -3.69
N THR A 462 -8.17 29.51 -4.47
CA THR A 462 -9.26 28.66 -4.97
C THR A 462 -8.95 27.99 -6.30
N GLY A 463 -7.92 28.45 -7.02
CA GLY A 463 -7.49 27.88 -8.30
C GLY A 463 -8.47 28.09 -9.45
N ARG A 464 -9.41 29.04 -9.31
CA ARG A 464 -10.41 29.38 -10.33
C ARG A 464 -10.48 30.88 -10.59
N VAL A 465 -11.01 31.23 -11.76
CA VAL A 465 -11.46 32.58 -12.07
C VAL A 465 -12.68 32.90 -11.20
N GLU A 466 -12.57 33.94 -10.40
CA GLU A 466 -13.70 34.47 -9.64
C GLU A 466 -14.25 35.70 -10.34
N GLU A 467 -15.58 35.83 -10.36
CA GLU A 467 -16.19 37.07 -10.81
C GLU A 467 -15.69 38.20 -9.90
N LYS A 468 -15.30 39.32 -10.52
CA LYS A 468 -14.88 40.49 -9.74
C LYS A 468 -16.07 40.86 -8.85
N PRO A 469 -15.89 40.91 -7.52
CA PRO A 469 -16.97 41.33 -6.65
C PRO A 469 -17.48 42.70 -7.12
N PRO A 470 -18.79 42.97 -7.01
CA PRO A 470 -19.34 44.29 -7.35
C PRO A 470 -18.55 45.35 -6.59
N ASN A 471 -18.30 46.48 -7.22
CA ASN A 471 -17.50 47.52 -6.60
C ASN A 471 -18.22 47.94 -5.30
N PRO A 472 -17.59 47.84 -4.12
CA PRO A 472 -18.24 48.21 -2.86
C PRO A 472 -18.72 49.66 -2.83
N MET A 473 -18.16 50.51 -3.71
CA MET A 473 -18.48 51.92 -3.84
C MET A 473 -19.53 52.20 -4.95
N GLU A 474 -20.06 51.17 -5.60
CA GLU A 474 -21.08 51.29 -6.65
C GLU A 474 -22.42 51.72 -6.04
N GLY A 475 -22.98 52.83 -6.52
CA GLY A 475 -24.20 53.43 -5.96
C GLY A 475 -23.98 54.37 -4.76
N MET A 476 -22.73 54.55 -4.29
CA MET A 476 -22.41 55.55 -3.27
C MET A 476 -22.22 56.96 -3.87
N THR A 477 -22.70 57.99 -3.17
CA THR A 477 -22.38 59.39 -3.50
C THR A 477 -20.92 59.71 -3.16
N GLU A 478 -20.32 60.74 -3.76
CA GLU A 478 -18.93 61.13 -3.46
C GLU A 478 -18.70 61.40 -1.96
N GLU A 479 -19.65 62.05 -1.28
CA GLU A 479 -19.59 62.27 0.18
C GLU A 479 -19.56 60.95 0.98
N GLN A 480 -20.31 59.93 0.55
CA GLN A 480 -20.30 58.61 1.18
C GLN A 480 -18.97 57.88 0.94
N LYS A 481 -18.39 58.05 -0.25
CA LYS A 481 -17.07 57.49 -0.56
C LYS A 481 -15.98 58.10 0.31
N GLU A 482 -16.00 59.42 0.47
CA GLU A 482 -15.08 60.14 1.36
C GLU A 482 -15.23 59.70 2.82
N HIS A 483 -16.47 59.52 3.28
CA HIS A 483 -16.74 59.05 4.64
C HIS A 483 -16.18 57.64 4.91
N GLU A 484 -16.39 56.69 3.99
CA GLU A 484 -15.86 55.33 4.14
C GLU A 484 -14.33 55.29 3.98
N ALA A 485 -13.75 56.15 3.14
CA ALA A 485 -12.30 56.32 3.04
C ALA A 485 -11.71 56.84 4.37
N MET A 486 -12.35 57.84 4.99
CA MET A 486 -11.91 58.38 6.29
C MET A 486 -12.00 57.32 7.40
N LYS A 487 -13.02 56.46 7.35
CA LYS A 487 -13.20 55.33 8.26
C LYS A 487 -12.13 54.26 8.06
N LEU A 488 -11.75 53.95 6.82
CA LEU A 488 -10.62 53.08 6.49
C LEU A 488 -9.30 53.64 7.00
N VAL A 489 -9.02 54.93 6.78
CA VAL A 489 -7.84 55.62 7.32
C VAL A 489 -7.79 55.51 8.85
N ASN A 490 -8.91 55.75 9.53
CA ASN A 490 -9.00 55.58 10.98
C ASN A 490 -8.78 54.13 11.44
N MET A 491 -9.22 53.14 10.66
CA MET A 491 -8.94 51.73 10.95
C MET A 491 -7.45 51.39 10.76
N PHE A 492 -6.82 51.86 9.68
CA PHE A 492 -5.39 51.70 9.44
C PHE A 492 -4.54 52.36 10.52
N ASP A 493 -4.88 53.59 10.91
CA ASP A 493 -4.22 54.33 12.00
C ASP A 493 -4.33 53.56 13.32
N LYS A 494 -5.51 53.04 13.67
CA LYS A 494 -5.68 52.18 14.86
C LYS A 494 -4.79 50.94 14.80
N LEU A 495 -4.82 50.18 13.69
CA LEU A 495 -4.02 48.97 13.54
C LEU A 495 -2.52 49.26 13.60
N SER A 496 -2.08 50.39 13.05
CA SER A 496 -0.68 50.84 13.10
C SER A 496 -0.26 51.25 14.51
N ARG A 497 -1.08 52.03 15.23
CA ARG A 497 -0.83 52.41 16.63
C ARG A 497 -0.75 51.21 17.56
N HIS A 498 -1.57 50.19 17.33
CA HIS A 498 -1.54 48.93 18.08
C HIS A 498 -0.43 47.96 17.60
N ARG A 499 0.45 48.37 16.67
CA ARG A 499 1.53 47.56 16.08
C ARG A 499 1.07 46.23 15.49
N VAL A 500 -0.18 46.14 15.06
CA VAL A 500 -0.71 44.97 14.35
C VAL A 500 -0.21 44.96 12.91
N ILE A 501 -0.07 46.15 12.31
CA ILE A 501 0.52 46.35 10.98
C ILE A 501 1.56 47.47 11.05
N GLN A 502 2.69 47.29 10.34
CA GLN A 502 3.70 48.33 10.21
C GLN A 502 3.81 48.73 8.73
N PRO A 503 3.44 49.97 8.37
CA PRO A 503 3.66 50.48 7.02
C PRO A 503 5.15 50.51 6.71
N MET A 504 5.55 49.88 5.61
CA MET A 504 6.94 49.86 5.14
C MET A 504 7.05 50.66 3.84
N GLY A 505 8.16 51.38 3.67
CA GLY A 505 8.54 52.09 2.46
C GLY A 505 9.88 51.58 1.93
N MET A 506 10.20 51.92 0.68
CA MET A 506 11.55 51.76 0.15
C MET A 506 12.32 53.05 0.43
N SER A 507 13.47 52.94 1.08
CA SER A 507 14.38 54.07 1.25
C SER A 507 14.94 54.53 -0.10
N PRO A 508 15.47 55.77 -0.18
CA PRO A 508 16.20 56.24 -1.36
C PRO A 508 17.39 55.34 -1.77
N ARG A 509 17.85 54.47 -0.86
CA ARG A 509 18.93 53.49 -1.06
C ARG A 509 18.43 52.11 -1.49
N GLY A 510 17.12 51.95 -1.74
CA GLY A 510 16.50 50.70 -2.18
C GLY A 510 16.30 49.65 -1.09
N GLN A 511 16.42 50.01 0.19
CA GLN A 511 16.19 49.09 1.32
C GLN A 511 14.77 49.25 1.86
N LEU A 512 14.17 48.14 2.33
CA LEU A 512 12.85 48.16 2.95
C LEU A 512 12.96 48.69 4.40
N THR A 513 12.36 49.84 4.67
CA THR A 513 12.37 50.54 5.97
C THR A 513 10.94 50.91 6.39
N SER A 514 10.71 51.44 7.60
CA SER A 514 9.37 51.90 7.94
C SER A 514 8.97 53.07 7.05
N LEU A 515 7.69 53.23 6.74
CA LEU A 515 7.22 54.31 5.87
C LEU A 515 7.60 55.70 6.44
N GLN A 516 7.60 55.85 7.76
CA GLN A 516 8.00 57.09 8.43
C GLN A 516 9.49 57.37 8.22
N ASP A 517 10.33 56.35 8.35
CA ASP A 517 11.78 56.48 8.15
C ASP A 517 12.09 56.73 6.67
N ALA A 518 11.44 56.00 5.76
CA ALA A 518 11.56 56.22 4.32
C ALA A 518 11.16 57.65 3.95
N MET A 519 10.07 58.20 4.50
CA MET A 519 9.66 59.58 4.27
C MET A 519 10.66 60.59 4.86
N CYS A 520 11.18 60.37 6.07
CA CYS A 520 12.19 61.24 6.67
C CYS A 520 13.47 61.26 5.83
N GLU A 521 13.99 60.10 5.43
CA GLU A 521 15.19 60.00 4.59
C GLU A 521 14.99 60.65 3.20
N THR A 522 13.77 60.60 2.66
CA THR A 522 13.46 61.24 1.38
C THR A 522 13.37 62.77 1.51
N MET A 523 12.84 63.28 2.63
CA MET A 523 12.79 64.72 2.92
C MET A 523 14.17 65.29 3.26
N GLU A 524 15.00 64.56 3.99
CA GLU A 524 16.41 64.92 4.25
C GLU A 524 17.25 64.93 2.97
N GLY A 525 16.95 64.04 2.01
CA GLY A 525 17.56 64.05 0.67
C GLY A 525 17.18 65.24 -0.20
N GLN A 526 16.03 65.88 0.05
CA GLN A 526 15.59 67.09 -0.66
C GLN A 526 16.09 68.40 -0.02
N LEU A 527 16.34 68.40 1.29
CA LEU A 527 16.92 69.55 2.02
C LEU A 527 18.44 69.64 1.87
N SER A 528 19.10 68.56 1.44
CA SER A 528 20.54 68.52 1.15
C SER A 528 20.90 68.89 -0.29
N SER A 529 19.91 69.23 -1.12
CA SER A 529 20.08 69.65 -2.51
C SER A 529 19.79 71.14 -2.72
N ASP A 530 20.23 72.02 -1.82
CA ASP A 530 20.41 73.45 -2.10
C ASP A 530 21.87 73.69 -2.54
N PRO A 531 22.14 74.38 -3.66
CA PRO A 531 23.49 74.59 -4.15
C PRO A 531 24.15 75.70 -3.33
N ASP A 532 25.15 75.36 -2.53
CA ASP A 532 26.07 76.35 -1.97
C ASP A 532 26.69 77.16 -3.12
N SER A 533 26.45 78.46 -3.07
CA SER A 533 27.03 79.45 -3.96
C SER A 533 28.48 79.69 -3.52
N ASP A 534 29.45 79.41 -4.39
CA ASP A 534 30.84 79.84 -4.23
C ASP A 534 30.93 81.38 -4.25
N PRO A 535 31.72 82.01 -3.37
CA PRO A 535 32.37 83.27 -3.66
C PRO A 535 33.90 83.14 -3.67
N ASP A 536 34.51 83.95 -4.55
CA ASP A 536 35.95 84.08 -4.84
C ASP A 536 36.91 84.14 -3.63
#